data_AF-A0A518WJL5-F1
#
_entry.id   AF-A0A518WJL5-F1
#
_cell.length_a   1.000
_cell.length_b   1.000
_cell.length_c   1.000
_cell.angle_alpha   90.00
_cell.angle_beta   90.00
_cell.angle_gamma   90.00
#
_symmetry.space_group_name_H-M   'P 1'
#
loop_
_entity.id
_entity.type
_entity.pdbx_description
1 polymer ?
#
loop_
_entity_poly.entity_id
_entity_poly.type
_entity_poly.pdbx_seq_one_letter_code
_entity_poly.pdbx_strand_id
1 'polypeptide(L)'
;MHVEETGRSLPVRNKRTDPTTGVFNGETIVSRDDDASVADLHPYRGGGWPRVLVSHVESHVAARMRRDELDEGELVLNNTTCGLRDFDRDWPLTCDKLLPPVLPAGARLTVWATQDGGRTWWTKTYTGTGERVRS
;
A
#
# COMPACT_ATOMS: atom_id res chain seq x y z
N MET A 1 9.70 2.62 14.15
CA MET A 1 9.60 1.15 13.96
C MET A 1 10.99 0.63 13.59
N HIS A 2 11.40 -0.57 14.03
CA HIS A 2 12.64 -1.20 13.54
C HIS A 2 12.33 -1.94 12.23
N VAL A 3 12.49 -1.25 11.09
CA VAL A 3 12.11 -1.74 9.75
C VAL A 3 12.69 -3.13 9.45
N GLU A 4 14.00 -3.33 9.69
CA GLU A 4 14.64 -4.62 9.40
C GLU A 4 14.08 -5.77 10.23
N GLU A 5 13.90 -5.57 11.53
CA GLU A 5 13.34 -6.57 12.44
C GLU A 5 11.91 -6.91 12.04
N THR A 6 11.13 -5.88 11.69
CA THR A 6 9.77 -6.04 11.20
C THR A 6 9.75 -6.85 9.91
N GLY A 7 10.61 -6.53 8.93
CA GLY A 7 10.68 -7.29 7.68
C GLY A 7 11.10 -8.74 7.86
N ARG A 8 11.99 -9.03 8.81
CA ARG A 8 12.39 -10.42 9.16
C ARG A 8 11.28 -11.18 9.88
N SER A 9 10.37 -10.48 10.56
CA SER A 9 9.21 -11.08 11.24
C SER A 9 8.06 -11.41 10.29
N LEU A 10 8.03 -10.78 9.10
CA LEU A 10 6.97 -10.99 8.13
C LEU A 10 7.06 -12.38 7.47
N PRO A 11 5.92 -12.99 7.10
CA PRO A 11 5.92 -14.27 6.42
C PRO A 11 6.56 -14.16 5.04
N VAL A 12 7.49 -15.08 4.73
CA VAL A 12 8.09 -15.22 3.41
C VAL A 12 7.04 -15.67 2.40
N ARG A 13 7.00 -15.02 1.24
CA ARG A 13 6.13 -15.42 0.13
C ARG A 13 6.83 -16.46 -0.72
N ASN A 14 6.39 -17.71 -0.63
CA ASN A 14 6.92 -18.81 -1.44
C ASN A 14 6.20 -18.93 -2.79
N LYS A 15 4.96 -18.44 -2.87
CA LYS A 15 4.12 -18.48 -4.08
C LYS A 15 3.54 -17.11 -4.37
N ARG A 16 3.24 -16.86 -5.65
CA ARG A 16 2.53 -15.64 -6.08
C ARG A 16 1.16 -15.48 -5.41
N THR A 17 0.51 -16.59 -5.09
CA THR A 17 -0.82 -16.65 -4.45
C THR A 17 -0.78 -16.44 -2.93
N ASP A 18 0.39 -16.44 -2.31
CA ASP A 18 0.50 -16.18 -0.87
C ASP A 18 0.00 -14.75 -0.59
N PRO A 19 -0.66 -14.50 0.56
CA PRO A 19 -1.18 -13.18 0.88
C PRO A 19 -0.05 -12.16 1.05
N THR A 20 -0.31 -10.92 0.65
CA THR A 20 0.56 -9.81 1.02
C THR A 20 0.28 -9.48 2.48
N THR A 21 1.32 -9.41 3.29
CA THR A 21 1.26 -8.97 4.68
C THR A 21 2.17 -7.78 4.85
N GLY A 22 1.72 -6.78 5.58
CA GLY A 22 2.55 -5.69 6.02
C GLY A 22 2.33 -5.34 7.47
N VAL A 23 3.20 -4.49 8.00
CA VAL A 23 3.05 -3.86 9.31
C VAL A 23 3.05 -2.35 9.10
N PHE A 24 2.01 -1.69 9.61
CA PHE A 24 1.87 -0.24 9.60
C PHE A 24 1.63 0.23 11.04
N ASN A 25 2.48 1.15 11.52
CA ASN A 25 2.43 1.64 12.91
C ASN A 25 2.37 0.53 13.98
N GLY A 26 3.05 -0.59 13.74
CA GLY A 26 3.11 -1.73 14.65
C GLY A 26 1.95 -2.73 14.52
N GLU A 27 0.98 -2.47 13.66
CA GLU A 27 -0.16 -3.36 13.43
C GLU A 27 -0.03 -4.12 12.11
N THR A 28 -0.32 -5.42 12.17
CA THR A 28 -0.31 -6.30 11.00
C THR A 28 -1.54 -6.04 10.12
N ILE A 29 -1.31 -5.86 8.83
CA ILE A 29 -2.33 -5.70 7.80
C ILE A 29 -2.10 -6.76 6.73
N VAL A 30 -3.17 -7.48 6.37
CA VAL A 30 -3.12 -8.56 5.36
C VAL A 30 -4.01 -8.17 4.18
N SER A 31 -3.55 -8.47 2.96
CA SER A 31 -4.34 -8.27 1.74
C SER A 31 -5.63 -9.08 1.80
N ARG A 32 -6.75 -8.40 1.60
CA ARG A 32 -8.12 -8.94 1.54
C ARG A 32 -9.01 -7.89 0.90
N ASP A 33 -10.11 -8.30 0.28
CA ASP A 33 -11.12 -7.35 -0.20
C ASP A 33 -11.74 -6.62 1.01
N ASP A 34 -11.78 -5.29 0.95
CA ASP A 34 -12.31 -4.43 2.01
C ASP A 34 -12.83 -3.11 1.41
N ASP A 35 -14.15 -2.94 1.30
CA ASP A 35 -14.76 -1.74 0.71
C ASP A 35 -14.49 -0.47 1.55
N ALA A 36 -14.10 -0.62 2.83
CA ALA A 36 -13.70 0.53 3.65
C ALA A 36 -12.47 1.25 3.10
N SER A 37 -11.65 0.58 2.28
CA SER A 37 -10.47 1.15 1.64
C SER A 37 -10.77 2.25 0.61
N VAL A 38 -12.00 2.29 0.08
CA VAL A 38 -12.44 3.20 -0.98
C VAL A 38 -13.67 4.04 -0.59
N ALA A 39 -14.17 3.90 0.63
CA ALA A 39 -15.44 4.49 1.08
C ALA A 39 -15.51 6.02 0.93
N ASP A 40 -14.37 6.69 1.07
CA ASP A 40 -14.17 8.14 1.05
C ASP A 40 -13.49 8.64 -0.24
N LEU A 41 -13.37 7.80 -1.28
CA LEU A 41 -12.74 8.17 -2.54
C LEU A 41 -13.76 8.50 -3.63
N HIS A 42 -13.41 9.34 -4.59
CA HIS A 42 -14.13 9.47 -5.85
C HIS A 42 -13.94 8.20 -6.70
N PRO A 43 -15.01 7.55 -7.21
CA PRO A 43 -14.89 6.37 -8.04
C PRO A 43 -14.20 6.67 -9.36
N TYR A 44 -13.58 5.65 -9.95
CA TYR A 44 -12.96 5.78 -11.28
C TYR A 44 -14.04 5.84 -12.37
N ARG A 45 -13.64 6.29 -13.57
CA ARG A 45 -14.54 6.41 -14.73
C ARG A 45 -15.30 5.09 -14.95
N GLY A 46 -16.64 5.18 -15.03
CA GLY A 46 -17.52 4.01 -15.11
C GLY A 46 -18.05 3.50 -13.76
N GLY A 47 -17.73 4.19 -12.64
CA GLY A 47 -18.30 3.91 -11.31
C GLY A 47 -17.63 2.76 -10.54
N GLY A 48 -16.59 2.14 -11.11
CA GLY A 48 -15.88 1.01 -10.50
C GLY A 48 -14.59 1.38 -9.76
N TRP A 49 -13.99 0.37 -9.13
CA TRP A 49 -12.73 0.48 -8.38
C TRP A 49 -11.63 -0.40 -9.00
N PRO A 50 -10.42 0.13 -9.22
CA PRO A 50 -9.26 -0.72 -9.44
C PRO A 50 -9.13 -1.73 -8.30
N ARG A 51 -9.00 -3.03 -8.61
CA ARG A 51 -8.95 -4.09 -7.60
C ARG A 51 -7.87 -3.88 -6.53
N VAL A 52 -6.75 -3.26 -6.92
CA VAL A 52 -5.67 -2.93 -5.99
C VAL A 52 -6.10 -1.93 -4.92
N LEU A 53 -7.03 -1.03 -5.21
CA LEU A 53 -7.56 -0.08 -4.21
C LEU A 53 -8.44 -0.77 -3.18
N VAL A 54 -9.12 -1.87 -3.55
CA VAL A 54 -10.03 -2.60 -2.67
C VAL A 54 -9.31 -3.66 -1.83
N SER A 55 -8.17 -4.17 -2.30
CA SER A 55 -7.63 -5.44 -1.78
C SER A 55 -6.17 -5.43 -1.30
N HIS A 56 -5.36 -4.46 -1.74
CA HIS A 56 -3.95 -4.42 -1.42
C HIS A 56 -3.69 -3.73 -0.07
N VAL A 57 -2.63 -4.16 0.61
CA VAL A 57 -2.23 -3.63 1.93
C VAL A 57 -1.94 -2.14 1.86
N GLU A 58 -1.29 -1.68 0.79
CA GLU A 58 -0.98 -0.27 0.56
C GLU A 58 -2.24 0.61 0.56
N SER A 59 -3.33 0.10 -0.01
CA SER A 59 -4.61 0.82 -0.09
C SER A 59 -5.33 0.84 1.26
N HIS A 60 -5.26 -0.26 2.02
CA HIS A 60 -5.75 -0.33 3.40
C HIS A 60 -5.02 0.67 4.30
N VAL A 61 -3.72 0.82 4.11
CA VAL A 61 -2.90 1.82 4.81
C VAL A 61 -3.27 3.23 4.39
N ALA A 62 -3.42 3.50 3.09
CA ALA A 62 -3.85 4.82 2.63
C ALA A 62 -5.22 5.21 3.22
N ALA A 63 -6.17 4.26 3.25
CA ALA A 63 -7.47 4.48 3.86
C ALA A 63 -7.38 4.74 5.37
N ARG A 64 -6.50 4.01 6.06
CA ARG A 64 -6.20 4.27 7.47
C ARG A 64 -5.63 5.66 7.69
N MET A 65 -4.67 6.09 6.86
CA MET A 65 -4.10 7.44 6.97
C MET A 65 -5.15 8.54 6.75
N ARG A 66 -6.11 8.34 5.82
CA ARG A 66 -7.23 9.27 5.64
C ARG A 66 -8.17 9.30 6.84
N ARG A 67 -8.57 8.14 7.34
CA ARG A 67 -9.51 8.03 8.47
C ARG A 67 -8.93 8.53 9.78
N ASP A 68 -7.66 8.25 10.03
CA ASP A 68 -6.97 8.56 11.28
C ASP A 68 -6.19 9.89 11.20
N GLU A 69 -6.38 10.67 10.11
CA GLU A 69 -5.78 12.00 9.87
C GLU A 69 -4.24 12.00 10.03
N LEU A 70 -3.57 10.99 9.45
CA LEU A 70 -2.12 10.82 9.58
C LEU A 70 -1.36 11.51 8.44
N ASP A 71 -0.47 12.42 8.81
CA ASP A 71 0.43 13.11 7.87
C ASP A 71 1.65 12.26 7.47
N GLU A 72 2.07 11.32 8.30
CA GLU A 72 3.22 10.47 8.03
C GLU A 72 2.93 9.01 8.39
N GLY A 73 3.55 8.09 7.65
CA GLY A 73 3.40 6.67 7.86
C GLY A 73 4.57 5.85 7.33
N GLU A 74 4.89 4.76 8.04
CA GLU A 74 5.82 3.73 7.58
C GLU A 74 5.11 2.39 7.46
N LEU A 75 5.22 1.79 6.27
CA LEU A 75 4.67 0.49 5.96
C LEU A 75 5.80 -0.46 5.56
N VAL A 76 5.94 -1.57 6.27
CA VAL A 76 6.84 -2.66 5.89
C VAL A 76 6.02 -3.78 5.27
N LEU A 77 6.34 -4.20 4.04
CA LEU A 77 5.62 -5.21 3.26
C LEU A 77 6.47 -6.44 2.99
N ASN A 78 5.82 -7.60 3.00
CA ASN A 78 6.42 -8.86 2.56
C ASN A 78 6.38 -9.05 1.02
N ASN A 79 6.04 -7.99 0.30
CA ASN A 79 5.89 -7.99 -1.14
C ASN A 79 6.26 -6.62 -1.69
N THR A 80 6.73 -6.60 -2.91
CA THR A 80 6.98 -5.38 -3.66
C THR A 80 5.68 -4.74 -4.09
N THR A 81 5.58 -3.43 -3.86
CA THR A 81 4.50 -2.60 -4.37
C THR A 81 4.36 -2.78 -5.88
N CYS A 82 3.16 -3.13 -6.35
CA CYS A 82 2.94 -3.32 -7.77
C CYS A 82 3.19 -2.02 -8.54
N GLY A 83 3.74 -2.15 -9.75
CA GLY A 83 4.23 -1.04 -10.56
C GLY A 83 5.73 -0.77 -10.41
N LEU A 84 6.39 -1.41 -9.43
CA LEU A 84 7.85 -1.34 -9.26
C LEU A 84 8.58 -2.59 -9.78
N ARG A 85 7.86 -3.62 -10.26
CA ARG A 85 8.45 -4.86 -10.78
C ARG A 85 8.51 -4.82 -12.28
N ASP A 86 9.48 -5.51 -12.88
CA ASP A 86 9.69 -5.45 -14.34
C ASP A 86 8.45 -5.83 -15.15
N PHE A 87 7.67 -6.81 -14.71
CA PHE A 87 6.50 -7.29 -15.46
C PHE A 87 5.25 -6.42 -15.31
N ASP A 88 5.18 -5.56 -14.29
CA ASP A 88 3.99 -4.73 -14.01
C ASP A 88 4.26 -3.21 -14.02
N ARG A 89 5.48 -2.81 -14.33
CA ARG A 89 5.94 -1.41 -14.36
C ARG A 89 5.05 -0.51 -15.22
N ASP A 90 4.66 -1.01 -16.39
CA ASP A 90 3.88 -0.24 -17.37
C ASP A 90 2.36 -0.40 -17.19
N TRP A 91 1.90 -1.18 -16.20
CA TRP A 91 0.47 -1.34 -15.97
C TRP A 91 -0.14 -0.05 -15.44
N PRO A 92 -1.31 0.39 -15.94
CA PRO A 92 -1.85 1.71 -15.61
C PRO A 92 -2.42 1.78 -14.18
N LEU A 93 -2.89 0.66 -13.64
CA LEU A 93 -3.60 0.60 -12.35
C LEU A 93 -2.81 -0.20 -11.33
N THR A 94 -1.75 0.42 -10.80
CA THR A 94 -0.86 -0.17 -9.79
C THR A 94 -0.80 0.70 -8.54
N CYS A 95 -0.50 0.12 -7.38
CA CYS A 95 -0.33 0.86 -6.14
C CYS A 95 0.72 1.97 -6.28
N ASP A 96 1.82 1.72 -7.01
CA ASP A 96 2.83 2.75 -7.27
C ASP A 96 2.26 4.03 -7.91
N LYS A 97 1.30 3.89 -8.82
CA LYS A 97 0.66 5.00 -9.53
C LYS A 97 -0.56 5.56 -8.80
N LEU A 98 -1.28 4.71 -8.08
CA LEU A 98 -2.56 5.06 -7.47
C LEU A 98 -2.42 5.54 -6.02
N LEU A 99 -1.29 5.27 -5.34
CA LEU A 99 -1.06 5.74 -3.97
C LEU A 99 -1.07 7.28 -3.84
N PRO A 100 -0.34 8.06 -4.67
CA PRO A 100 -0.34 9.52 -4.54
C PRO A 100 -1.74 10.15 -4.54
N PRO A 101 -2.65 9.87 -5.49
CA PRO A 101 -3.96 10.52 -5.49
C PRO A 101 -4.92 10.05 -4.39
N VAL A 102 -4.69 8.88 -3.77
CA VAL A 102 -5.57 8.35 -2.71
C VAL A 102 -5.04 8.57 -1.30
N LEU A 103 -3.80 9.05 -1.13
CA LEU A 103 -3.31 9.49 0.17
C LEU A 103 -3.84 10.90 0.51
N PRO A 104 -3.95 11.27 1.80
CA PRO A 104 -4.27 12.64 2.18
C PRO A 104 -3.32 13.65 1.54
N ALA A 105 -3.81 14.82 1.16
CA ALA A 105 -2.97 15.84 0.53
C ALA A 105 -1.81 16.26 1.46
N GLY A 106 -0.57 16.21 0.97
CA GLY A 106 0.64 16.53 1.74
C GLY A 106 1.17 15.38 2.60
N ALA A 107 0.38 14.34 2.87
CA ALA A 107 0.82 13.22 3.69
C ALA A 107 1.91 12.38 2.99
N ARG A 108 2.78 11.76 3.79
CA ARG A 108 3.92 10.96 3.33
C ARG A 108 3.80 9.52 3.81
N LEU A 109 3.78 8.57 2.88
CA LEU A 109 3.86 7.14 3.18
C LEU A 109 5.18 6.59 2.66
N THR A 110 6.05 6.13 3.55
CA THR A 110 7.25 5.36 3.18
C THR A 110 6.94 3.89 3.21
N VAL A 111 7.11 3.22 2.07
CA VAL A 111 6.91 1.78 1.91
C VAL A 111 8.26 1.10 1.78
N TRP A 112 8.56 0.23 2.74
CA TRP A 112 9.68 -0.69 2.72
C TRP A 112 9.17 -2.07 2.31
N ALA A 113 9.77 -2.71 1.31
CA ALA A 113 9.31 -3.98 0.78
C ALA A 113 10.44 -5.01 0.76
N THR A 114 10.13 -6.23 1.18
CA THR A 114 11.03 -7.39 1.14
C THR A 114 10.23 -8.64 0.82
N GLN A 115 10.68 -9.48 -0.12
CA GLN A 115 9.98 -10.74 -0.47
C GLN A 115 10.60 -11.97 0.20
N ASP A 116 11.83 -11.84 0.71
CA ASP A 116 12.70 -12.94 1.13
C ASP A 116 12.98 -12.95 2.63
N GLY A 117 12.07 -12.37 3.41
CA GLY A 117 12.16 -12.31 4.88
C GLY A 117 13.21 -11.30 5.34
N GLY A 118 13.33 -10.16 4.66
CA GLY A 118 14.20 -9.06 5.07
C GLY A 118 15.65 -9.17 4.61
N ARG A 119 15.96 -9.97 3.58
CA ARG A 119 17.33 -10.05 3.02
C ARG A 119 17.55 -9.01 1.93
N THR A 120 16.57 -8.81 1.05
CA THR A 120 16.56 -7.75 0.05
C THR A 120 15.45 -6.75 0.35
N TRP A 121 15.74 -5.48 0.04
CA TRP A 121 14.88 -4.36 0.38
C TRP A 121 14.68 -3.41 -0.79
N TRP A 122 13.43 -3.00 -0.97
CA TRP A 122 13.05 -1.86 -1.79
C TRP A 122 12.39 -0.80 -0.90
N THR A 123 12.64 0.46 -1.19
CA THR A 123 12.05 1.57 -0.45
C THR A 123 11.56 2.65 -1.41
N LYS A 124 10.38 3.20 -1.13
CA LYS A 124 9.84 4.36 -1.83
C LYS A 124 8.93 5.16 -0.91
N THR A 125 9.09 6.48 -0.92
CA THR A 125 8.18 7.40 -0.27
C THR A 125 7.21 7.99 -1.29
N TYR A 126 5.92 7.90 -0.98
CA TYR A 126 4.83 8.51 -1.73
C TYR A 126 4.38 9.77 -1.02
N THR A 127 4.10 10.83 -1.78
CA THR A 127 3.47 12.06 -1.27
C THR A 127 2.05 12.11 -1.78
N GLY A 128 1.10 12.32 -0.89
CA GLY A 128 -0.31 12.37 -1.22
C GLY A 128 -0.68 13.68 -1.91
N THR A 129 -1.43 13.57 -3.01
CA THR A 129 -2.00 14.72 -3.71
C THR A 129 -3.46 14.96 -3.32
N GLY A 130 -4.13 13.96 -2.74
CA GLY A 130 -5.53 14.05 -2.31
C GLY A 130 -6.56 14.13 -3.45
N GLU A 131 -6.14 14.07 -4.71
CA GLU A 131 -7.02 14.28 -5.89
C GLU A 131 -8.23 13.34 -5.97
N ARG A 132 -8.15 12.17 -5.33
CA ARG A 132 -9.27 11.21 -5.27
C ARG A 132 -10.03 11.25 -3.96
N VAL A 133 -9.59 11.97 -2.93
CA VAL A 133 -10.24 12.00 -1.62
C VAL A 133 -11.46 12.92 -1.68
N ARG A 134 -12.61 12.46 -1.18
CA ARG A 134 -13.82 13.29 -1.09
C ARG A 134 -13.66 14.29 0.07
N SER A 135 -14.00 15.54 -0.20
CA SER A 135 -14.15 16.61 0.80
C SER A 135 -15.36 16.40 1.70
#